data_AF-A0A6N2SRI5-F1
#
_entry.id   AF-A0A6N2SRI5-F1
#
_cell.length_a   1.000
_cell.length_b   1.000
_cell.length_c   1.000
_cell.angle_alpha   90.00
_cell.angle_beta   90.00
_cell.angle_gamma   90.00
#
_symmetry.space_group_name_H-M   'P 1'
#
loop_
_entity.id
_entity.type
_entity.pdbx_description
1 polymer ?
#
loop_
_entity_poly.entity_id
_entity_poly.type
_entity_poly.pdbx_seq_one_letter_code
_entity_poly.pdbx_strand_id
1 'polypeptide(L)' 'MIIIIAEFDEESYTYLIGMLNKRYYQTEDTQELKKINQLYKILKFKSETWLSHIK' A
#
# COMPACT_ATOMS: atom_id res chain seq x y z
N MET A 1 -0.49 -6.88 -20.60
CA MET A 1 -0.42 -6.15 -19.31
C MET A 1 1.03 -6.18 -18.87
N ILE A 2 1.75 -5.05 -18.99
CA ILE A 2 3.16 -4.99 -18.60
C ILE A 2 3.18 -4.82 -17.08
N ILE A 3 3.58 -5.87 -16.36
CA ILE A 3 3.92 -5.74 -14.94
C ILE A 3 5.40 -5.35 -14.92
N ILE A 4 5.67 -4.04 -14.87
CA ILE A 4 7.01 -3.56 -14.54
C ILE A 4 7.13 -3.71 -13.03
N ILE A 5 7.73 -4.80 -12.56
CA ILE A 5 8.23 -4.89 -11.19
C ILE A 5 9.50 -4.05 -11.19
N ALA A 6 9.37 -2.75 -10.96
CA ALA A 6 10.53 -1.96 -10.61
C ALA A 6 11.08 -2.55 -9.30
N GLU A 7 12.31 -3.04 -9.32
CA GLU A 7 13.03 -3.31 -8.08
C GLU A 7 13.21 -1.96 -7.39
N PHE A 8 12.45 -1.75 -6.31
CA PHE A 8 12.65 -0.60 -5.45
C PHE A 8 13.86 -0.88 -4.58
N ASP A 9 14.79 0.08 -4.52
CA ASP A 9 15.74 0.11 -3.41
C ASP A 9 15.00 0.37 -2.09
N GLU A 10 15.67 0.11 -0.97
CA GLU A 10 15.08 0.20 0.36
C GLU A 10 14.56 1.61 0.69
N GLU A 11 15.25 2.67 0.24
CA GLU A 11 14.86 4.05 0.48
C GLU A 11 13.57 4.38 -0.28
N SER A 12 13.53 4.05 -1.58
CA SER A 12 12.36 4.25 -2.42
C SER A 12 11.15 3.44 -1.94
N TYR A 13 11.36 2.20 -1.51
CA TYR A 13 10.30 1.35 -0.94
C TYR A 13 9.76 1.97 0.35
N THR A 14 10.63 2.37 1.27
CA THR A 14 10.25 2.98 2.56
C THR A 14 9.49 4.28 2.35
N TYR A 15 9.95 5.12 1.42
CA TYR A 15 9.27 6.38 1.09
C TYR A 15 7.86 6.14 0.54
N LEU A 16 7.70 5.20 -0.39
CA LEU A 16 6.40 4.83 -0.96
C LEU A 16 5.44 4.32 0.11
N ILE A 17 5.90 3.42 0.98
CA ILE A 17 5.09 2.92 2.11
C ILE A 17 4.68 4.06 3.05
N GLY A 18 5.59 4.99 3.34
CA GLY A 18 5.28 6.18 4.14
C GLY A 18 4.16 7.03 3.54
N MET A 19 4.21 7.28 2.22
CA MET A 19 3.15 8.01 1.51
C MET A 19 1.81 7.28 1.56
N LEU A 20 1.81 5.96 1.32
CA LEU A 20 0.59 5.14 1.36
C LEU A 20 -0.03 5.11 2.76
N ASN A 21 0.78 4.96 3.80
CA ASN A 21 0.31 4.98 5.19
C ASN A 21 -0.29 6.33 5.54
N LYS A 22 0.39 7.43 5.20
CA LYS A 22 -0.15 8.78 5.43
C LYS A 22 -1.51 8.93 4.75
N ARG A 23 -1.65 8.49 3.51
CA ARG A 23 -2.91 8.58 2.78
C ARG A 23 -4.00 7.69 3.38
N TYR A 24 -3.64 6.47 3.79
CA TYR A 24 -4.54 5.51 4.42
C TYR A 24 -5.22 6.08 5.68
N TYR A 25 -4.45 6.77 6.54
CA TYR A 25 -4.99 7.37 7.77
C TYR A 25 -5.71 8.70 7.55
N GLN A 26 -5.60 9.32 6.37
CA GLN A 26 -6.19 10.62 6.06
C GLN A 26 -7.47 10.53 5.24
N THR A 27 -7.68 9.44 4.51
CA THR A 27 -8.82 9.30 3.62
C THR A 27 -10.00 8.60 4.30
N GLU A 28 -11.20 9.16 4.14
CA GLU A 28 -12.47 8.54 4.51
C GLU A 28 -13.13 7.82 3.31
N ASP A 29 -12.56 7.96 2.10
CA ASP A 29 -13.06 7.30 0.90
C ASP A 29 -12.72 5.80 0.92
N THR A 30 -13.75 4.98 1.07
CA THR A 30 -13.64 3.52 1.09
C THR A 30 -13.11 2.92 -0.21
N GLN A 31 -13.30 3.57 -1.37
CA GLN A 31 -12.72 3.12 -2.64
C GLN A 31 -11.22 3.41 -2.69
N GLU A 32 -10.79 4.54 -2.14
CA GLU A 32 -9.38 4.88 -2.02
C GLU A 32 -8.67 3.92 -1.05
N LEU A 33 -9.27 3.63 0.10
CA LEU A 33 -8.77 2.62 1.05
C LEU A 33 -8.58 1.25 0.38
N LYS A 34 -9.55 0.80 -0.43
CA LYS A 34 -9.43 -0.46 -1.19
C LYS A 34 -8.24 -0.47 -2.14
N LYS A 35 -8.00 0.63 -2.86
CA LYS A 35 -6.86 0.76 -3.78
C LYS A 35 -5.52 0.74 -3.03
N ILE A 36 -5.41 1.47 -1.92
CA ILE A 36 -4.21 1.47 -1.08
C ILE A 36 -3.92 0.04 -0.56
N ASN A 37 -4.97 -0.68 -0.15
CA ASN A 37 -4.83 -2.04 0.34
C ASN A 37 -4.37 -3.03 -0.75
N GLN A 38 -4.81 -2.83 -2.00
CA GLN A 38 -4.31 -3.60 -3.15
C GLN A 38 -2.83 -3.30 -3.40
N LEU A 39 -2.40 -2.04 -3.28
CA LEU A 39 -0.99 -1.67 -3.40
C LEU A 39 -0.14 -2.34 -2.33
N TYR A 40 -0.58 -2.39 -1.07
CA TYR A 40 0.14 -3.13 -0.02
C TYR A 40 0.32 -4.61 -0.37
N LYS A 41 -0.70 -5.28 -0.93
CA LYS A 41 -0.59 -6.68 -1.37
C LYS A 41 0.44 -6.85 -2.48
N ILE A 42 0.44 -5.95 -3.48
CA ILE A 42 1.41 -5.98 -4.59
C ILE A 42 2.84 -5.77 -4.07
N LEU A 43 3.00 -4.82 -3.14
CA LEU A 43 4.28 -4.49 -2.52
C LEU A 43 4.72 -5.53 -1.48
N LYS A 44 3.91 -6.57 -1.20
CA LYS A 44 4.11 -7.54 -0.12
C LYS A 44 4.32 -6.88 1.24
N PHE A 45 3.82 -5.66 1.41
CA PHE A 45 3.86 -4.94 2.67
C PHE A 45 2.88 -5.61 3.63
N LYS A 46 3.42 -6.21 4.70
CA LYS A 46 2.60 -6.65 5.84
C LYS A 46 2.18 -5.42 6.61
N SER A 47 1.12 -4.77 6.15
CA SER A 47 0.47 -3.73 6.93
C SER A 47 -0.23 -4.40 8.11
N GLU A 48 0.10 -4.02 9.35
CA GLU A 48 -0.72 -4.31 10.54
C GLU A 48 -1.98 -3.44 10.56
N THR A 49 -2.60 -3.22 9.39
CA THR A 49 -3.83 -2.45 9.30
C THR A 49 -5.00 -3.36 9.64
N TRP A 50 -6.05 -2.81 10.24
CA TRP A 50 -7.28 -3.53 10.56
C TRP A 50 -7.91 -4.25 9.35
N LEU A 51 -7.69 -3.73 8.13
CA LEU A 51 -8.15 -4.36 6.89
C LEU A 51 -7.38 -5.62 6.50
N SER A 52 -6.15 -5.82 6.99
CA SER A 52 -5.39 -7.07 6.77
C SER A 52 -6.07 -8.30 7.39
N HIS A 53 -7.00 -8.08 8.33
CA HIS A 53 -7.80 -9.12 8.99
C HIS A 53 -9.15 -9.37 8.31
N ILE A 54 -9.53 -8.57 7.32
CA ILE A 54 -10.79 -8.78 6.58
C ILE A 54 -10.50 -9.71 5.40
N LYS A 55 -10.92 -10.96 5.55
CA LYS A 55 -10.85 -12.02 4.52
C LYS A 55 -11.77 -11.74 3.34
#